data_AF-A0A378KUA0-F1
#
_entry.id   AF-A0A378KUA0-F1
#
_cell.length_a   1.000
_cell.length_b   1.000
_cell.length_c   1.000
_cell.angle_alpha   90.00
_cell.angle_beta   90.00
_cell.angle_gamma   90.00
#
_symmetry.space_group_name_H-M   'P 1'
#
loop_
_entity.id
_entity.type
_entity.pdbx_description
1 polymer ?
#
loop_
_entity_poly.entity_id
_entity_poly.type
_entity_poly.pdbx_seq_one_letter_code
_entity_poly.pdbx_strand_id
1 'polypeptide(L)'
;MFCSVFKRISVFIFLIVKRKMSPNISLRFIVYNSSILNKPKIIMLLIDQVKAELASKDCPISIEAMTVAVASLKHYKDKHHSALNCVVLNLDAMNPEQNEFDQFLIQLNQNKKLLPEHTRIQIVYKHGTHWSTIDVRVNQGHLEFYILDAANSMQTVLQGLSSIIEHCPNAKLTFSGGYLQTEGKHCPYFALDYALALSKIENLHESLSTSVSDGKLGTFANYGAYIQHLITTRGELSQFNRPFFMEAIKSLNYVKIMDLPQHFGSIIKHIQALNYFDAYIAGKNYVRHNGKPVDDYVKQHTRNHYSGNPYMEPKFYNMSIMDRKLKIKTRAAEFLDGITEQDYSTLVAKRKSLDLLDFKSTPQRVQDNPNTSDFKEQHANEPEKSEHRQAPVIELQFNRHLHLLHEKKNEFQFKLNKGQTHYKNAFDAASVLHSELKRAGKVYFANPTQDNYIEFKRICDKSITANRPELEKHRGLLTIILNITAIILTAGIGYGIALGIGMMLNGNKFSFFSTDSVKKINAIEDVIMKATPNTVSAA
;
A
#
# COMPACT_ATOMS: atom_id res chain seq x y z
N MET A 1 14.07 -36.78 -4.68
CA MET A 1 15.35 -36.18 -4.23
C MET A 1 15.29 -34.65 -4.12
N PHE A 2 14.81 -33.92 -5.14
CA PHE A 2 14.69 -32.45 -5.15
C PHE A 2 13.85 -31.84 -4.00
N CYS A 3 12.76 -32.50 -3.59
CA CYS A 3 11.89 -32.02 -2.52
C CYS A 3 12.57 -32.03 -1.12
N SER A 4 13.55 -32.91 -0.92
CA SER A 4 14.33 -33.01 0.33
C SER A 4 15.36 -31.89 0.45
N VAL A 5 15.95 -31.48 -0.67
CA VAL A 5 16.95 -30.41 -0.75
C VAL A 5 16.30 -29.05 -0.44
N PHE A 6 15.13 -28.76 -1.03
CA PHE A 6 14.37 -27.54 -0.71
C PHE A 6 13.98 -27.44 0.77
N LYS A 7 13.55 -28.57 1.38
CA LYS A 7 13.21 -28.62 2.81
C LYS A 7 14.40 -28.31 3.72
N ARG A 8 15.61 -28.74 3.34
CA ARG A 8 16.85 -28.47 4.09
C ARG A 8 17.33 -27.02 3.91
N ILE A 9 17.19 -26.45 2.71
CA ILE A 9 17.53 -25.05 2.43
C ILE A 9 16.66 -24.08 3.26
N SER A 10 15.34 -24.32 3.35
CA SER A 10 14.45 -23.45 4.14
C SER A 10 14.75 -23.48 5.65
N VAL A 11 15.14 -24.63 6.19
CA VAL A 11 15.54 -24.78 7.61
C VAL A 11 16.91 -24.13 7.87
N PHE A 12 17.83 -24.18 6.91
CA PHE A 12 19.16 -23.60 7.02
C PHE A 12 19.13 -22.06 6.99
N ILE A 13 18.31 -21.45 6.13
CA ILE A 13 18.08 -19.99 6.10
C ILE A 13 17.50 -19.50 7.45
N PHE A 14 16.61 -20.28 8.07
CA PHE A 14 16.03 -19.98 9.38
C PHE A 14 17.07 -19.91 10.52
N LEU A 15 18.12 -20.76 10.48
CA LEU A 15 19.16 -20.80 11.50
C LEU A 15 20.20 -19.68 11.35
N ILE A 16 20.49 -19.25 10.12
CA ILE A 16 21.42 -18.14 9.84
C ILE A 16 20.84 -16.79 10.31
N VAL A 17 19.54 -16.55 10.10
CA VAL A 17 18.87 -15.30 10.48
C VAL A 17 18.86 -15.09 12.00
N LYS A 18 18.77 -16.17 12.80
CA LYS A 18 18.72 -16.10 14.27
C LYS A 18 20.05 -15.68 14.91
N ARG A 19 21.19 -15.92 14.25
CA ARG A 19 22.52 -15.84 14.89
C ARG A 19 23.28 -14.52 14.66
N LYS A 20 22.83 -13.64 13.75
CA LYS A 20 23.60 -12.45 13.34
C LYS A 20 22.85 -11.11 13.28
N MET A 21 21.59 -11.01 13.70
CA MET A 21 20.80 -9.80 13.46
C MET A 21 20.46 -8.99 14.72
N SER A 22 20.71 -7.68 14.62
CA SER A 22 20.18 -6.63 15.51
C SER A 22 18.63 -6.72 15.55
N PRO A 23 17.97 -6.41 16.69
CA PRO A 23 16.54 -6.66 16.94
C PRO A 23 15.52 -5.92 16.03
N ASN A 24 15.92 -5.34 14.90
CA ASN A 24 15.07 -4.52 14.02
C ASN A 24 14.90 -5.05 12.58
N ILE A 25 15.26 -6.30 12.26
CA ILE A 25 15.05 -6.86 10.91
C ILE A 25 13.72 -7.64 10.86
N SER A 26 12.84 -7.21 9.95
CA SER A 26 11.46 -7.71 9.76
C SER A 26 11.44 -9.15 9.22
N LEU A 27 10.81 -10.06 9.97
CA LEU A 27 10.57 -11.50 9.70
C LEU A 27 9.73 -11.82 8.44
N ARG A 28 9.35 -10.81 7.64
CA ARG A 28 8.35 -10.93 6.56
C ARG A 28 8.69 -11.90 5.43
N PHE A 29 9.95 -12.25 5.21
CA PHE A 29 10.35 -13.12 4.09
C PHE A 29 10.01 -14.61 4.26
N ILE A 30 9.65 -15.08 5.47
CA ILE A 30 9.55 -16.53 5.76
C ILE A 30 8.09 -17.06 5.66
N VAL A 31 7.09 -16.18 5.50
CA VAL A 31 5.67 -16.49 5.79
C VAL A 31 4.78 -16.55 4.54
N TYR A 32 5.26 -17.15 3.44
CA TYR A 32 4.51 -17.15 2.17
C TYR A 32 3.91 -18.50 1.74
N ASN A 33 4.10 -19.56 2.52
CA ASN A 33 3.43 -20.84 2.27
C ASN A 33 2.42 -21.09 3.39
N SER A 34 1.13 -21.20 3.07
CA SER A 34 0.04 -21.42 4.05
C SER A 34 0.26 -22.68 4.90
N SER A 35 0.95 -23.67 4.36
CA SER A 35 1.38 -24.88 5.07
C SER A 35 2.41 -24.63 6.20
N ILE A 36 3.16 -23.52 6.13
CA ILE A 36 4.16 -23.13 7.13
C ILE A 36 3.53 -22.32 8.27
N LEU A 37 2.50 -21.53 7.97
CA LEU A 37 1.76 -20.70 8.94
C LEU A 37 1.09 -21.50 10.06
N ASN A 38 0.76 -22.77 9.83
CA ASN A 38 0.17 -23.64 10.85
C ASN A 38 1.16 -24.15 11.90
N LYS A 39 2.40 -23.65 11.92
CA LYS A 39 3.33 -23.96 13.01
C LYS A 39 3.05 -23.00 14.18
N PRO A 40 2.64 -23.49 15.36
CA PRO A 40 2.31 -22.66 16.52
C PRO A 40 3.39 -21.62 16.85
N LYS A 41 4.67 -22.01 16.73
CA LYS A 41 5.82 -21.11 16.95
C LYS A 41 5.83 -19.88 16.05
N ILE A 42 5.36 -19.97 14.81
CA ILE A 42 5.33 -18.83 13.88
C ILE A 42 4.18 -17.89 14.22
N ILE A 43 3.02 -18.44 14.58
CA ILE A 43 1.85 -17.65 15.02
C ILE A 43 2.19 -16.84 16.26
N MET A 44 2.83 -17.46 17.26
CA MET A 44 3.25 -16.78 18.49
C MET A 44 4.23 -15.62 18.18
N LEU A 45 5.21 -15.83 17.30
CA LEU A 45 6.14 -14.75 16.88
C LEU A 45 5.42 -13.59 16.17
N LEU A 46 4.40 -13.88 15.37
CA LEU A 46 3.59 -12.85 14.71
C LEU A 46 2.75 -12.08 15.72
N ILE A 47 2.14 -12.76 16.69
CA ILE A 47 1.39 -12.12 17.78
C ILE A 47 2.32 -11.20 18.58
N ASP A 48 3.52 -11.66 18.96
CA ASP A 48 4.50 -10.85 19.69
C ASP A 48 4.93 -9.62 18.89
N GLN A 49 5.14 -9.77 17.58
CA GLN A 49 5.42 -8.64 16.69
C GLN A 49 4.26 -7.63 16.69
N VAL A 50 3.02 -8.10 16.53
CA VAL A 50 1.83 -7.22 16.53
C VAL A 50 1.69 -6.52 17.88
N LYS A 51 1.90 -7.22 19.01
CA LYS A 51 1.89 -6.61 20.35
C LYS A 51 2.95 -5.50 20.46
N ALA A 52 4.18 -5.75 19.99
CA ALA A 52 5.24 -4.73 19.99
C ALA A 52 4.89 -3.51 19.12
N GLU A 53 4.30 -3.73 17.93
CA GLU A 53 3.82 -2.65 17.07
C GLU A 53 2.71 -1.84 17.76
N LEU A 54 1.74 -2.51 18.41
CA LEU A 54 0.64 -1.88 19.15
C LEU A 54 1.09 -1.17 20.43
N ALA A 55 2.17 -1.59 21.08
CA ALA A 55 2.77 -0.90 22.22
C ALA A 55 3.62 0.32 21.80
N SER A 56 4.25 0.28 20.62
CA SER A 56 5.23 1.31 20.21
C SER A 56 4.61 2.68 19.90
N LYS A 57 5.15 3.77 20.44
CA LYS A 57 4.65 5.12 20.13
C LYS A 57 4.79 5.49 18.65
N ASP A 58 5.88 5.09 18.00
CA ASP A 58 6.29 5.60 16.69
C ASP A 58 6.38 4.53 15.59
N CYS A 59 6.15 3.25 15.91
CA CYS A 59 6.15 2.20 14.90
C CYS A 59 4.98 2.37 13.90
N PRO A 60 5.25 2.33 12.58
CA PRO A 60 4.21 2.21 11.57
C PRO A 60 3.41 0.93 11.78
N ILE A 61 2.08 1.01 11.67
CA ILE A 61 1.23 -0.17 11.82
C ILE A 61 1.33 -1.07 10.58
N SER A 62 1.54 -2.36 10.80
CA SER A 62 1.46 -3.39 9.75
C SER A 62 0.02 -3.64 9.30
N ILE A 63 -0.14 -4.44 8.23
CA ILE A 63 -1.45 -4.93 7.78
C ILE A 63 -2.07 -5.82 8.87
N GLU A 64 -1.27 -6.68 9.49
CA GLU A 64 -1.67 -7.59 10.56
C GLU A 64 -2.14 -6.80 11.80
N ALA A 65 -1.35 -5.82 12.25
CA ALA A 65 -1.73 -4.99 13.39
C ALA A 65 -2.99 -4.12 13.09
N MET A 66 -3.15 -3.64 11.85
CA MET A 66 -4.38 -2.94 11.44
C MET A 66 -5.58 -3.89 11.42
N THR A 67 -5.39 -5.15 11.03
CA THR A 67 -6.44 -6.17 11.04
C THR A 67 -6.95 -6.42 12.46
N VAL A 68 -6.04 -6.55 13.42
CA VAL A 68 -6.38 -6.64 14.85
C VAL A 68 -7.11 -5.37 15.33
N ALA A 69 -6.65 -4.18 14.91
CA ALA A 69 -7.33 -2.93 15.25
C ALA A 69 -8.76 -2.87 14.72
N VAL A 70 -9.00 -3.26 13.45
CA VAL A 70 -10.34 -3.35 12.87
C VAL A 70 -11.20 -4.39 13.59
N ALA A 71 -10.66 -5.57 13.89
CA ALA A 71 -11.38 -6.62 14.63
C ALA A 71 -11.82 -6.13 16.03
N SER A 72 -10.94 -5.42 16.74
CA SER A 72 -11.26 -4.84 18.05
C SER A 72 -12.39 -3.79 17.96
N LEU A 73 -12.45 -3.03 16.87
CA LEU A 73 -13.53 -2.06 16.64
C LEU A 73 -14.84 -2.73 16.24
N LYS A 74 -14.79 -3.80 15.44
CA LYS A 74 -15.97 -4.63 15.14
C LYS A 74 -16.57 -5.21 16.42
N HIS A 75 -15.74 -5.86 17.25
CA HIS A 75 -16.15 -6.40 18.55
C HIS A 75 -16.79 -5.33 19.45
N TYR A 76 -16.18 -4.14 19.51
CA TYR A 76 -16.74 -3.01 20.25
C TYR A 76 -18.11 -2.55 19.69
N LYS A 77 -18.26 -2.52 18.37
CA LYS A 77 -19.48 -2.07 17.69
C LYS A 77 -20.62 -3.09 17.82
N ASP A 78 -20.32 -4.38 17.74
CA ASP A 78 -21.26 -5.47 17.97
C ASP A 78 -21.83 -5.42 19.40
N LYS A 79 -20.99 -5.16 20.41
CA LYS A 79 -21.43 -4.91 21.80
C LYS A 79 -22.35 -3.71 21.98
N HIS A 80 -22.44 -2.83 20.98
CA HIS A 80 -23.28 -1.64 20.98
C HIS A 80 -24.33 -1.69 19.86
N HIS A 81 -24.71 -2.89 19.42
CA HIS A 81 -25.76 -3.12 18.43
C HIS A 81 -25.60 -2.30 17.15
N SER A 82 -24.36 -2.13 16.70
CA SER A 82 -24.07 -1.39 15.47
C SER A 82 -23.06 -2.14 14.62
N ALA A 83 -23.25 -2.13 13.31
CA ALA A 83 -22.36 -2.83 12.39
C ALA A 83 -21.13 -1.98 12.04
N LEU A 84 -20.03 -2.66 11.71
CA LEU A 84 -18.87 -2.09 11.02
C LEU A 84 -18.36 -3.14 10.04
N ASN A 85 -18.77 -3.04 8.78
CA ASN A 85 -18.38 -3.97 7.71
C ASN A 85 -17.02 -3.58 7.14
N CYS A 86 -16.00 -3.47 7.99
CA CYS A 86 -14.68 -2.99 7.58
C CYS A 86 -13.72 -4.13 7.21
N VAL A 87 -13.00 -4.02 6.11
CA VAL A 87 -11.91 -4.93 5.71
C VAL A 87 -10.58 -4.20 5.61
N VAL A 88 -9.47 -4.94 5.76
CA VAL A 88 -8.10 -4.43 5.67
C VAL A 88 -7.37 -5.12 4.53
N LEU A 89 -6.97 -4.35 3.52
CA LEU A 89 -6.44 -4.88 2.27
C LEU A 89 -5.05 -4.29 1.95
N ASN A 90 -4.18 -5.14 1.42
CA ASN A 90 -2.92 -4.71 0.81
C ASN A 90 -3.10 -4.46 -0.69
N LEU A 91 -2.78 -3.26 -1.15
CA LEU A 91 -2.67 -2.90 -2.56
C LEU A 91 -1.21 -2.97 -2.97
N ASP A 92 -0.84 -4.02 -3.70
CA ASP A 92 0.51 -4.24 -4.23
C ASP A 92 0.45 -4.48 -5.74
N ALA A 93 0.37 -3.38 -6.49
CA ALA A 93 0.31 -3.40 -7.96
C ALA A 93 1.52 -4.10 -8.61
N MET A 94 2.62 -4.27 -7.87
CA MET A 94 3.83 -4.96 -8.36
C MET A 94 3.79 -6.47 -8.14
N ASN A 95 2.83 -6.97 -7.36
CA ASN A 95 2.70 -8.39 -7.05
C ASN A 95 1.22 -8.81 -7.03
N PRO A 96 0.63 -9.17 -8.19
CA PRO A 96 -0.78 -9.52 -8.31
C PRO A 96 -1.25 -10.62 -7.35
N GLU A 97 -0.38 -11.59 -7.02
CA GLU A 97 -0.69 -12.66 -6.06
C GLU A 97 -0.85 -12.13 -4.62
N GLN A 98 -0.23 -11.00 -4.30
CA GLN A 98 -0.29 -10.33 -3.00
C GLN A 98 -1.18 -9.08 -3.01
N ASN A 99 -1.81 -8.78 -4.16
CA ASN A 99 -2.73 -7.67 -4.29
C ASN A 99 -4.13 -8.09 -3.81
N GLU A 100 -4.28 -8.14 -2.50
CA GLU A 100 -5.55 -8.46 -1.84
C GLU A 100 -6.67 -7.47 -2.22
N PHE A 101 -6.31 -6.23 -2.59
CA PHE A 101 -7.25 -5.22 -3.05
C PHE A 101 -7.90 -5.60 -4.39
N ASP A 102 -7.10 -5.98 -5.40
CA ASP A 102 -7.62 -6.42 -6.70
C ASP A 102 -8.47 -7.69 -6.55
N GLN A 103 -7.98 -8.66 -5.78
CA GLN A 103 -8.70 -9.91 -5.50
C GLN A 103 -10.07 -9.64 -4.87
N PHE A 104 -10.14 -8.70 -3.92
CA PHE A 104 -11.40 -8.27 -3.31
C PHE A 104 -12.34 -7.62 -4.32
N LEU A 105 -11.84 -6.73 -5.18
CA LEU A 105 -12.66 -6.04 -6.17
C LEU A 105 -13.25 -7.01 -7.21
N ILE A 106 -12.45 -7.98 -7.67
CA ILE A 106 -12.91 -9.04 -8.57
C ILE A 106 -14.06 -9.83 -7.92
N GLN A 107 -13.88 -10.29 -6.68
CA GLN A 107 -14.92 -11.03 -5.96
C GLN A 107 -16.15 -10.16 -5.71
N LEU A 108 -15.97 -8.90 -5.29
CA LEU A 108 -17.07 -7.98 -5.04
C LEU A 108 -17.89 -7.76 -6.32
N ASN A 109 -17.23 -7.52 -7.45
CA ASN A 109 -17.92 -7.29 -8.72
C ASN A 109 -18.68 -8.54 -9.21
N GLN A 110 -18.11 -9.74 -9.02
CA GLN A 110 -18.75 -11.02 -9.37
C GLN A 110 -19.95 -11.33 -8.47
N ASN A 111 -19.86 -11.02 -7.18
CA ASN A 111 -20.84 -11.44 -6.17
C ASN A 111 -21.80 -10.32 -5.73
N LYS A 112 -21.69 -9.09 -6.24
CA LYS A 112 -22.53 -7.95 -5.83
C LYS A 112 -24.04 -8.20 -5.91
N LYS A 113 -24.50 -9.10 -6.78
CA LYS A 113 -25.92 -9.48 -6.88
C LYS A 113 -26.39 -10.39 -5.75
N LEU A 114 -25.47 -11.06 -5.06
CA LEU A 114 -25.76 -11.92 -3.91
C LEU A 114 -25.79 -11.13 -2.59
N LEU A 115 -25.23 -9.91 -2.61
CA LEU A 115 -25.22 -9.03 -1.45
C LEU A 115 -26.59 -8.36 -1.28
N PRO A 116 -27.11 -8.22 -0.04
CA PRO A 116 -28.33 -7.47 0.21
C PRO A 116 -28.26 -6.05 -0.36
N GLU A 117 -29.40 -5.50 -0.78
CA GLU A 117 -29.46 -4.13 -1.24
C GLU A 117 -29.01 -3.15 -0.15
N HIS A 118 -28.31 -2.09 -0.56
CA HIS A 118 -27.70 -1.09 0.31
C HIS A 118 -26.66 -1.65 1.30
N THR A 119 -26.11 -2.84 1.05
CA THR A 119 -24.94 -3.33 1.76
C THR A 119 -23.80 -2.34 1.60
N ARG A 120 -23.23 -1.91 2.73
CA ARG A 120 -22.07 -1.02 2.77
C ARG A 120 -20.88 -1.72 3.38
N ILE A 121 -19.73 -1.58 2.75
CA ILE A 121 -18.47 -2.16 3.17
C ILE A 121 -17.45 -1.03 3.25
N GLN A 122 -16.77 -0.92 4.38
CA GLN A 122 -15.64 -0.01 4.53
C GLN A 122 -14.35 -0.77 4.23
N ILE A 123 -13.43 -0.13 3.52
CA ILE A 123 -12.16 -0.70 3.12
C ILE A 123 -11.07 0.24 3.61
N VAL A 124 -10.21 -0.26 4.47
CA VAL A 124 -8.96 0.41 4.84
C VAL A 124 -7.86 -0.30 4.08
N TYR A 125 -7.28 0.36 3.08
CA TYR A 125 -6.25 -0.25 2.26
C TYR A 125 -4.90 0.46 2.41
N LYS A 126 -3.84 -0.32 2.20
CA LYS A 126 -2.46 0.15 2.26
C LYS A 126 -1.81 0.02 0.89
N HIS A 127 -1.14 1.07 0.43
CA HIS A 127 -0.26 1.01 -0.73
C HIS A 127 1.09 1.63 -0.37
N GLY A 128 2.16 0.82 -0.45
CA GLY A 128 3.47 1.20 0.07
C GLY A 128 3.41 1.51 1.57
N THR A 129 3.68 2.76 1.94
CA THR A 129 3.59 3.24 3.34
C THR A 129 2.31 4.01 3.65
N HIS A 130 1.49 4.30 2.63
CA HIS A 130 0.32 5.14 2.76
C HIS A 130 -0.95 4.31 2.98
N TRP A 131 -1.91 4.91 3.66
CA TRP A 131 -3.21 4.30 3.99
C TRP A 131 -4.32 5.25 3.60
N SER A 132 -5.36 4.70 2.99
CA SER A 132 -6.56 5.44 2.58
C SER A 132 -7.81 4.64 2.91
N THR A 133 -8.98 5.27 2.77
CA THR A 133 -10.28 4.66 3.09
C THR A 133 -11.21 4.71 1.90
N ILE A 134 -12.00 3.66 1.76
CA ILE A 134 -13.09 3.58 0.80
C ILE A 134 -14.34 3.11 1.53
N ASP A 135 -15.49 3.70 1.18
CA ASP A 135 -16.79 3.13 1.47
C ASP A 135 -17.41 2.69 0.15
N VAL A 136 -17.77 1.41 0.03
CA VAL A 136 -18.47 0.90 -1.14
C VAL A 136 -19.89 0.52 -0.75
N ARG A 137 -20.85 0.87 -1.60
CA ARG A 137 -22.25 0.51 -1.49
C ARG A 137 -22.69 -0.34 -2.68
N VAL A 138 -23.46 -1.38 -2.40
CA VAL A 138 -24.23 -2.11 -3.40
C VAL A 138 -25.62 -1.49 -3.50
N ASN A 139 -26.02 -1.03 -4.68
CA ASN A 139 -27.31 -0.39 -4.92
C ASN A 139 -27.88 -0.92 -6.24
N GLN A 140 -28.99 -1.68 -6.19
CA GLN A 140 -29.59 -2.28 -7.39
C GLN A 140 -28.59 -3.06 -8.28
N GLY A 141 -27.62 -3.76 -7.67
CA GLY A 141 -26.57 -4.49 -8.39
C GLY A 141 -25.46 -3.62 -9.00
N HIS A 142 -25.51 -2.30 -8.79
CA HIS A 142 -24.43 -1.37 -9.09
C HIS A 142 -23.53 -1.17 -7.86
N LEU A 143 -22.26 -0.86 -8.11
CA LEU A 143 -21.29 -0.52 -7.08
C LEU A 143 -21.05 0.99 -7.09
N GLU A 144 -21.11 1.59 -5.91
CA GLU A 144 -20.83 3.00 -5.71
C GLU A 144 -19.69 3.13 -4.70
N PHE A 145 -18.56 3.69 -5.13
CA PHE A 145 -17.37 3.86 -4.30
C PHE A 145 -17.21 5.32 -3.89
N TYR A 146 -17.00 5.55 -2.60
CA TYR A 146 -16.52 6.81 -2.04
C TYR A 146 -15.13 6.65 -1.46
N ILE A 147 -14.15 7.29 -2.07
CA ILE A 147 -12.76 7.25 -1.65
C ILE A 147 -12.43 8.52 -0.89
N LEU A 148 -11.88 8.36 0.31
CA LEU A 148 -11.52 9.45 1.19
C LEU A 148 -10.06 9.35 1.61
N ASP A 149 -9.28 10.38 1.28
CA ASP A 149 -7.85 10.45 1.59
C ASP A 149 -7.48 11.68 2.44
N ALA A 150 -6.92 11.43 3.62
CA ALA A 150 -6.62 12.49 4.59
C ALA A 150 -5.42 13.36 4.18
N ALA A 151 -4.46 12.80 3.45
CA ALA A 151 -3.22 13.49 3.08
C ALA A 151 -3.29 14.11 1.68
N ASN A 152 -4.38 13.88 0.95
CA ASN A 152 -4.51 14.15 -0.47
C ASN A 152 -3.34 13.57 -1.30
N SER A 153 -2.92 12.33 -0.96
CA SER A 153 -1.82 11.61 -1.59
C SER A 153 -2.24 11.01 -2.93
N MET A 154 -2.55 11.89 -3.89
CA MET A 154 -3.17 11.55 -5.17
C MET A 154 -2.45 10.44 -5.90
N GLN A 155 -1.12 10.45 -5.96
CA GLN A 155 -0.34 9.39 -6.59
C GLN A 155 -0.67 7.99 -6.06
N THR A 156 -0.88 7.86 -4.75
CA THR A 156 -1.26 6.58 -4.14
C THR A 156 -2.73 6.26 -4.38
N VAL A 157 -3.60 7.26 -4.31
CA VAL A 157 -5.04 7.08 -4.55
C VAL A 157 -5.32 6.68 -6.00
N LEU A 158 -4.57 7.20 -6.96
CA LEU A 158 -4.72 6.87 -8.39
C LEU A 158 -4.52 5.37 -8.67
N GLN A 159 -3.67 4.69 -7.89
CA GLN A 159 -3.52 3.23 -7.99
C GLN A 159 -4.82 2.51 -7.58
N GLY A 160 -5.38 2.86 -6.42
CA GLY A 160 -6.64 2.29 -5.95
C GLY A 160 -7.80 2.59 -6.89
N LEU A 161 -7.88 3.83 -7.39
CA LEU A 161 -8.84 4.24 -8.42
C LEU A 161 -8.71 3.37 -9.67
N SER A 162 -7.49 3.14 -10.16
CA SER A 162 -7.30 2.31 -11.35
C SER A 162 -7.75 0.88 -11.13
N SER A 163 -7.39 0.26 -10.01
CA SER A 163 -7.86 -1.10 -9.69
C SER A 163 -9.39 -1.18 -9.68
N ILE A 164 -10.08 -0.15 -9.16
CA ILE A 164 -11.55 -0.10 -9.18
C ILE A 164 -12.06 0.03 -10.62
N ILE A 165 -11.50 0.92 -11.41
CA ILE A 165 -11.90 1.13 -12.82
C ILE A 165 -11.69 -0.14 -13.65
N GLU A 166 -10.58 -0.85 -13.42
CA GLU A 166 -10.25 -2.09 -14.13
C GLU A 166 -11.18 -3.24 -13.75
N HIS A 167 -11.45 -3.44 -12.46
CA HIS A 167 -12.21 -4.60 -11.99
C HIS A 167 -13.71 -4.33 -11.81
N CYS A 168 -14.12 -3.06 -11.75
CA CYS A 168 -15.49 -2.59 -11.57
C CYS A 168 -15.80 -1.44 -12.55
N PRO A 169 -15.72 -1.65 -13.88
CA PRO A 169 -15.76 -0.57 -14.88
C PRO A 169 -17.06 0.26 -14.89
N ASN A 170 -18.17 -0.31 -14.43
CA ASN A 170 -19.47 0.36 -14.37
C ASN A 170 -19.77 0.97 -13.00
N ALA A 171 -18.76 1.10 -12.13
CA ALA A 171 -18.96 1.62 -10.80
C ALA A 171 -19.04 3.15 -10.80
N LYS A 172 -19.93 3.69 -9.97
CA LYS A 172 -19.95 5.13 -9.68
C LYS A 172 -18.80 5.47 -8.75
N LEU A 173 -17.97 6.44 -9.13
CA LEU A 173 -16.80 6.84 -8.35
C LEU A 173 -17.00 8.25 -7.78
N THR A 174 -16.75 8.39 -6.48
CA THR A 174 -16.68 9.67 -5.79
C THR A 174 -15.39 9.75 -5.01
N PHE A 175 -14.66 10.86 -5.12
CA PHE A 175 -13.43 11.10 -4.40
C PHE A 175 -13.51 12.38 -3.57
N SER A 176 -13.01 12.30 -2.34
CA SER A 176 -12.65 13.45 -1.53
C SER A 176 -11.22 13.31 -1.03
N GLY A 177 -10.46 14.36 -1.22
CA GLY A 177 -9.12 14.51 -0.69
C GLY A 177 -8.93 15.93 -0.20
N GLY A 178 -8.22 16.08 0.90
CA GLY A 178 -7.88 17.39 1.43
C GLY A 178 -6.64 17.36 2.28
N TYR A 179 -6.17 18.54 2.68
CA TYR A 179 -5.01 18.70 3.57
C TYR A 179 -5.40 18.47 5.05
N LEU A 180 -6.18 17.41 5.33
CA LEU A 180 -6.63 17.08 6.69
C LEU A 180 -5.48 16.55 7.54
N GLN A 181 -4.54 15.84 6.92
CA GLN A 181 -3.32 15.32 7.51
C GLN A 181 -2.13 16.12 6.98
N THR A 182 -1.32 16.63 7.90
CA THR A 182 -0.05 17.31 7.58
C THR A 182 1.16 16.47 7.94
N GLU A 183 1.01 15.47 8.82
CA GLU A 183 2.09 14.58 9.25
C GLU A 183 1.95 13.18 8.64
N GLY A 184 2.97 12.70 7.91
CA GLY A 184 2.92 11.44 7.14
C GLY A 184 2.73 10.15 7.96
N LYS A 185 2.93 10.17 9.28
CA LYS A 185 2.86 8.98 10.16
C LYS A 185 1.45 8.66 10.68
N HIS A 186 0.45 9.46 10.33
CA HIS A 186 -0.91 9.35 10.88
C HIS A 186 -1.96 8.83 9.91
N CYS A 187 -1.63 8.63 8.62
CA CYS A 187 -2.59 8.11 7.64
C CYS A 187 -3.29 6.80 8.03
N PRO A 188 -2.67 5.82 8.73
CA PRO A 188 -3.40 4.60 9.09
C PRO A 188 -4.54 4.89 10.07
N TYR A 189 -4.35 5.85 10.98
CA TYR A 189 -5.32 6.18 12.01
C TYR A 189 -6.41 7.12 11.50
N PHE A 190 -6.07 8.00 10.56
CA PHE A 190 -7.07 8.74 9.79
C PHE A 190 -7.95 7.77 9.02
N ALA A 191 -7.35 6.84 8.27
CA ALA A 191 -8.08 5.88 7.47
C ALA A 191 -9.04 5.03 8.34
N LEU A 192 -8.56 4.51 9.46
CA LEU A 192 -9.40 3.73 10.35
C LEU A 192 -10.51 4.56 11.03
N ASP A 193 -10.25 5.82 11.42
CA ASP A 193 -11.31 6.67 11.96
C ASP A 193 -12.33 7.08 10.90
N TYR A 194 -11.90 7.28 9.66
CA TYR A 194 -12.79 7.53 8.52
C TYR A 194 -13.69 6.34 8.26
N ALA A 195 -13.16 5.12 8.21
CA ALA A 195 -13.99 3.92 8.06
C ALA A 195 -15.09 3.88 9.13
N LEU A 196 -14.74 4.16 10.39
CA LEU A 196 -15.74 4.23 11.46
C LEU A 196 -16.73 5.40 11.29
N ALA A 197 -16.27 6.59 10.89
CA ALA A 197 -17.14 7.74 10.70
C ALA A 197 -18.13 7.52 9.54
N LEU A 198 -17.65 7.00 8.41
CA LEU A 198 -18.45 6.68 7.23
C LEU A 198 -19.53 5.64 7.56
N SER A 199 -19.20 4.60 8.33
CA SER A 199 -20.17 3.58 8.77
C SER A 199 -21.37 4.12 9.58
N LYS A 200 -21.29 5.36 10.07
CA LYS A 200 -22.34 6.00 10.88
C LYS A 200 -23.23 6.97 10.09
N ILE A 201 -22.89 7.27 8.83
CA ILE A 201 -23.64 8.20 7.99
C ILE A 201 -24.56 7.36 7.11
N GLU A 202 -25.83 7.21 7.46
CA GLU A 202 -26.76 6.29 6.78
C GLU A 202 -26.92 6.61 5.29
N ASN A 203 -27.19 7.88 4.96
CA ASN A 203 -27.40 8.42 3.61
C ASN A 203 -26.11 8.96 2.97
N LEU A 204 -24.98 8.28 3.19
CA LEU A 204 -23.65 8.76 2.76
C LEU A 204 -23.62 9.07 1.26
N HIS A 205 -23.96 8.10 0.41
CA HIS A 205 -23.80 8.19 -1.04
C HIS A 205 -24.83 9.14 -1.69
N GLU A 206 -26.04 9.21 -1.16
CA GLU A 206 -27.04 10.21 -1.53
C GLU A 206 -26.54 11.62 -1.23
N SER A 207 -26.10 11.85 0.00
CA SER A 207 -25.66 13.19 0.43
C SER A 207 -24.46 13.66 -0.38
N LEU A 208 -23.51 12.77 -0.67
CA LEU A 208 -22.36 13.07 -1.51
C LEU A 208 -22.75 13.48 -2.93
N SER A 209 -23.79 12.86 -3.51
CA SER A 209 -24.25 13.18 -4.86
C SER A 209 -24.75 14.62 -5.00
N THR A 210 -25.26 15.21 -3.90
CA THR A 210 -25.69 16.61 -3.85
C THR A 210 -24.54 17.59 -3.60
N SER A 211 -23.34 17.08 -3.30
CA SER A 211 -22.15 17.88 -2.94
C SER A 211 -21.05 17.80 -4.00
N VAL A 212 -21.34 17.24 -5.18
CA VAL A 212 -20.36 17.13 -6.26
C VAL A 212 -19.95 18.52 -6.74
N SER A 213 -18.64 18.73 -6.80
CA SER A 213 -18.02 19.96 -7.27
C SER A 213 -17.86 19.90 -8.78
N ASP A 214 -18.88 20.34 -9.52
CA ASP A 214 -18.86 20.39 -10.99
C ASP A 214 -18.02 21.56 -11.54
N GLY A 215 -17.47 22.38 -10.64
CA GLY A 215 -16.77 23.61 -10.97
C GLY A 215 -15.25 23.46 -11.15
N LYS A 216 -14.64 24.59 -11.51
CA LYS A 216 -13.19 24.74 -11.60
C LYS A 216 -12.50 24.33 -10.30
N LEU A 217 -11.40 23.58 -10.44
CA LEU A 217 -10.46 23.32 -9.35
C LEU A 217 -9.21 24.16 -9.56
N GLY A 218 -9.17 25.34 -8.94
CA GLY A 218 -8.10 26.30 -9.17
C GLY A 218 -8.05 26.72 -10.64
N THR A 219 -6.92 26.46 -11.31
CA THR A 219 -6.74 26.73 -12.74
C THR A 219 -7.30 25.64 -13.67
N PHE A 220 -7.72 24.50 -13.12
CA PHE A 220 -8.23 23.37 -13.91
C PHE A 220 -9.75 23.50 -14.10
N ALA A 221 -10.23 23.15 -15.31
CA ALA A 221 -11.64 23.23 -15.66
C ALA A 221 -12.52 22.36 -14.74
N ASN A 222 -12.01 21.19 -14.36
CA ASN A 222 -12.64 20.23 -13.44
C ASN A 222 -11.56 19.32 -12.84
N TYR A 223 -11.99 18.35 -12.03
CA TYR A 223 -11.08 17.42 -11.36
C TYR A 223 -10.39 16.44 -12.32
N GLY A 224 -11.09 15.95 -13.35
CA GLY A 224 -10.51 15.10 -14.38
C GLY A 224 -9.34 15.78 -15.11
N ALA A 225 -9.47 17.08 -15.43
CA ALA A 225 -8.41 17.87 -16.04
C ALA A 225 -7.18 18.02 -15.10
N TYR A 226 -7.41 18.15 -13.80
CA TYR A 226 -6.32 18.15 -12.81
C TYR A 226 -5.58 16.80 -12.79
N ILE A 227 -6.31 15.68 -12.75
CA ILE A 227 -5.70 14.35 -12.79
C ILE A 227 -4.92 14.16 -14.11
N GLN A 228 -5.50 14.55 -15.25
CA GLN A 228 -4.82 14.50 -16.54
C GLN A 228 -3.49 15.25 -16.55
N HIS A 229 -3.46 16.43 -15.92
CA HIS A 229 -2.26 17.22 -15.78
C HIS A 229 -1.21 16.50 -14.93
N LEU A 230 -1.59 15.92 -13.78
CA LEU A 230 -0.68 15.12 -12.95
C LEU A 230 -0.07 13.96 -13.74
N ILE A 231 -0.91 13.23 -14.50
CA ILE A 231 -0.48 12.12 -15.36
C ILE A 231 0.56 12.58 -16.37
N THR A 232 0.27 13.67 -17.07
CA THR A 232 1.09 14.14 -18.20
C THR A 232 2.41 14.74 -17.73
N THR A 233 2.40 15.51 -16.64
CA THR A 233 3.58 16.24 -16.18
C THR A 233 4.53 15.42 -15.32
N ARG A 234 4.00 14.48 -14.54
CA ARG A 234 4.83 13.72 -13.58
C ARG A 234 5.17 12.31 -14.04
N GLY A 235 4.59 11.87 -15.16
CA GLY A 235 4.75 10.50 -15.66
C GLY A 235 4.23 9.45 -14.67
N GLU A 236 3.43 9.86 -13.68
CA GLU A 236 3.04 9.06 -12.52
C GLU A 236 2.22 7.83 -12.90
N LEU A 237 1.72 7.75 -14.14
CA LEU A 237 0.85 6.70 -14.63
C LEU A 237 1.32 6.06 -15.96
N SER A 238 2.62 5.96 -16.25
CA SER A 238 3.08 5.28 -17.47
C SER A 238 2.68 3.80 -17.56
N GLN A 239 2.27 3.20 -16.44
CA GLN A 239 1.88 1.79 -16.33
C GLN A 239 0.39 1.52 -16.59
N PHE A 240 -0.44 2.56 -16.74
CA PHE A 240 -1.89 2.39 -16.89
C PHE A 240 -2.30 2.37 -18.36
N ASN A 241 -3.38 1.66 -18.67
CA ASN A 241 -4.07 1.80 -19.95
C ASN A 241 -4.68 3.21 -20.04
N ARG A 242 -3.88 4.15 -20.56
CA ARG A 242 -4.14 5.58 -20.49
C ARG A 242 -5.49 5.95 -21.13
N PRO A 243 -5.88 5.50 -22.33
CA PRO A 243 -7.18 5.85 -22.90
C PRO A 243 -8.36 5.44 -22.01
N PHE A 244 -8.37 4.19 -21.54
CA PHE A 244 -9.46 3.67 -20.70
C PHE A 244 -9.55 4.40 -19.35
N PHE A 245 -8.41 4.56 -18.67
CA PHE A 245 -8.37 5.29 -17.41
C PHE A 245 -8.80 6.75 -17.59
N MET A 246 -8.36 7.40 -18.67
CA MET A 246 -8.72 8.78 -18.98
C MET A 246 -10.22 8.96 -19.24
N GLU A 247 -10.88 7.94 -19.81
CA GLU A 247 -12.33 7.95 -19.98
C GLU A 247 -13.05 7.82 -18.63
N ALA A 248 -12.63 6.83 -17.82
CA ALA A 248 -13.25 6.60 -16.52
C ALA A 248 -13.08 7.76 -15.52
N ILE A 249 -11.96 8.50 -15.56
CA ILE A 249 -11.81 9.68 -14.69
C ILE A 249 -12.69 10.87 -15.10
N LYS A 250 -13.28 10.88 -16.31
CA LYS A 250 -14.25 11.92 -16.69
C LYS A 250 -15.54 11.79 -15.90
N SER A 251 -15.91 10.59 -15.49
CA SER A 251 -17.09 10.31 -14.65
C SER A 251 -16.78 10.31 -13.15
N LEU A 252 -15.53 10.61 -12.75
CA LEU A 252 -15.16 10.71 -11.34
C LEU A 252 -15.78 11.95 -10.71
N ASN A 253 -16.70 11.75 -9.77
CA ASN A 253 -17.27 12.82 -8.97
C ASN A 253 -16.23 13.28 -7.94
N TYR A 254 -15.96 14.57 -7.88
CA TYR A 254 -15.09 15.15 -6.85
C TYR A 254 -15.91 15.94 -5.86
N VAL A 255 -15.74 15.66 -4.57
CA VAL A 255 -16.37 16.42 -3.48
C VAL A 255 -15.26 17.05 -2.66
N LYS A 256 -15.20 18.38 -2.69
CA LYS A 256 -14.26 19.15 -1.86
C LYS A 256 -14.60 18.96 -0.38
N ILE A 257 -13.57 18.85 0.47
CA ILE A 257 -13.76 18.64 1.92
C ILE A 257 -14.60 19.75 2.57
N MET A 258 -14.44 21.00 2.13
CA MET A 258 -15.20 22.15 2.67
C MET A 258 -16.65 22.23 2.21
N ASP A 259 -17.03 21.41 1.23
CA ASP A 259 -18.37 21.32 0.65
C ASP A 259 -19.09 20.04 1.09
N LEU A 260 -18.49 19.25 2.00
CA LEU A 260 -19.16 18.11 2.61
C LEU A 260 -20.40 18.57 3.40
N PRO A 261 -21.47 17.76 3.47
CA PRO A 261 -22.63 18.07 4.29
C PRO A 261 -22.25 18.37 5.75
N GLN A 262 -22.91 19.34 6.39
CA GLN A 262 -22.55 19.77 7.76
C GLN A 262 -22.57 18.62 8.79
N HIS A 263 -23.43 17.63 8.61
CA HIS A 263 -23.52 16.46 9.50
C HIS A 263 -22.35 15.46 9.33
N PHE A 264 -21.46 15.69 8.35
CA PHE A 264 -20.23 14.91 8.14
C PHE A 264 -19.08 15.38 9.03
N GLY A 265 -19.33 16.24 10.03
CA GLY A 265 -18.31 16.81 10.89
C GLY A 265 -17.39 15.80 11.60
N SER A 266 -17.83 14.53 11.74
CA SER A 266 -16.98 13.47 12.29
C SER A 266 -15.77 13.11 11.40
N ILE A 267 -15.84 13.38 10.10
CA ILE A 267 -14.76 13.15 9.13
C ILE A 267 -13.66 14.21 9.30
N ILE A 268 -14.05 15.47 9.54
CA ILE A 268 -13.11 16.61 9.54
C ILE A 268 -12.55 16.96 10.93
N LYS A 269 -13.13 16.43 12.02
CA LYS A 269 -12.77 16.77 13.41
C LYS A 269 -11.28 16.56 13.76
N HIS A 270 -10.56 15.78 12.96
CA HIS A 270 -9.15 15.44 13.14
C HIS A 270 -8.19 16.28 12.29
N ILE A 271 -8.69 17.31 11.58
CA ILE A 271 -7.88 18.20 10.74
C ILE A 271 -6.66 18.76 11.49
N GLN A 272 -5.47 18.58 10.93
CA GLN A 272 -4.21 19.09 11.46
C GLN A 272 -3.83 20.46 10.89
N ALA A 273 -4.27 20.77 9.65
CA ALA A 273 -4.02 22.06 9.01
C ALA A 273 -4.97 23.13 9.57
N LEU A 274 -4.64 23.71 10.72
CA LEU A 274 -5.49 24.68 11.42
C LEU A 274 -5.79 25.92 10.58
N ASN A 275 -4.82 26.43 9.82
CA ASN A 275 -5.04 27.54 8.89
C ASN A 275 -6.10 27.22 7.82
N TYR A 276 -6.12 25.98 7.32
CA TYR A 276 -7.14 25.52 6.38
C TYR A 276 -8.50 25.35 7.07
N PHE A 277 -8.51 24.87 8.32
CA PHE A 277 -9.72 24.78 9.12
C PHE A 277 -10.35 26.17 9.32
N ASP A 278 -9.56 27.14 9.79
CA ASP A 278 -10.02 28.51 10.06
C ASP A 278 -10.55 29.20 8.79
N ALA A 279 -9.87 29.00 7.66
CA ALA A 279 -10.25 29.63 6.40
C ALA A 279 -11.51 29.04 5.75
N TYR A 280 -11.75 27.73 5.89
CA TYR A 280 -12.74 27.04 5.05
C TYR A 280 -13.79 26.21 5.81
N ILE A 281 -13.62 25.96 7.10
CA ILE A 281 -14.46 25.05 7.88
C ILE A 281 -15.02 25.71 9.13
N ALA A 282 -14.21 26.49 9.85
CA ALA A 282 -14.64 27.16 11.08
C ALA A 282 -15.87 28.04 10.83
N GLY A 283 -16.83 28.00 11.75
CA GLY A 283 -18.09 28.76 11.65
C GLY A 283 -19.11 28.23 10.64
N LYS A 284 -18.82 27.14 9.90
CA LYS A 284 -19.79 26.52 8.96
C LYS A 284 -20.75 25.53 9.60
N ASN A 285 -20.85 25.50 10.93
CA ASN A 285 -21.78 24.66 11.70
C ASN A 285 -21.66 23.16 11.42
N TYR A 286 -20.44 22.68 11.16
CA TYR A 286 -20.21 21.24 11.06
C TYR A 286 -20.44 20.57 12.42
N VAL A 287 -21.19 19.46 12.41
CA VAL A 287 -21.53 18.70 13.62
C VAL A 287 -21.01 17.28 13.54
N ARG A 288 -20.52 16.78 14.68
CA ARG A 288 -20.12 15.37 14.83
C ARG A 288 -21.38 14.49 14.94
N HIS A 289 -21.21 13.18 14.84
CA HIS A 289 -22.30 12.20 14.93
C HIS A 289 -23.07 12.21 16.26
N ASN A 290 -22.54 12.89 17.29
CA ASN A 290 -23.21 13.10 18.56
C ASN A 290 -23.85 14.50 18.69
N GLY A 291 -24.04 15.20 17.56
CA GLY A 291 -24.62 16.54 17.48
C GLY A 291 -23.72 17.68 17.95
N LYS A 292 -22.55 17.40 18.54
CA LYS A 292 -21.66 18.46 19.04
C LYS A 292 -20.89 19.15 17.92
N PRO A 293 -20.66 20.47 17.99
CA PRO A 293 -19.88 21.21 17.00
C PRO A 293 -18.47 20.65 16.79
N VAL A 294 -17.97 20.76 15.57
CA VAL A 294 -16.58 20.43 15.23
C VAL A 294 -15.62 21.49 15.76
N ASP A 295 -15.98 22.77 15.69
CA ASP A 295 -15.19 23.91 16.17
C ASP A 295 -14.73 23.72 17.62
N ASP A 296 -15.66 23.40 18.52
CA ASP A 296 -15.36 23.12 19.93
C ASP A 296 -14.35 21.98 20.10
N TYR A 297 -14.51 20.93 19.29
CA TYR A 297 -13.62 19.77 19.35
C TYR A 297 -12.21 20.10 18.84
N VAL A 298 -12.10 20.80 17.71
CA VAL A 298 -10.80 21.22 17.17
C VAL A 298 -10.10 22.15 18.17
N LYS A 299 -10.81 23.12 18.74
CA LYS A 299 -10.30 24.02 19.77
C LYS A 299 -9.83 23.27 21.01
N GLN A 300 -10.65 22.35 21.54
CA GLN A 300 -10.32 21.54 22.72
C GLN A 300 -9.04 20.70 22.54
N HIS A 301 -8.80 20.19 21.32
CA HIS A 301 -7.67 19.32 21.04
C HIS A 301 -6.46 20.05 20.42
N THR A 302 -6.54 21.36 20.19
CA THR A 302 -5.42 22.17 19.71
C THR A 302 -4.44 22.47 20.83
N ARG A 303 -3.16 22.14 20.60
CA ARG A 303 -2.08 22.33 21.59
C ARG A 303 -0.79 22.72 20.89
N ASN A 304 0.16 23.22 21.68
CA ASN A 304 1.55 23.38 21.23
C ASN A 304 2.15 22.01 20.88
N HIS A 305 2.69 21.91 19.67
CA HIS A 305 3.42 20.75 19.20
C HIS A 305 4.87 21.15 18.90
N TYR A 306 5.79 20.45 19.57
CA TYR A 306 7.22 20.62 19.41
C TYR A 306 7.70 19.61 18.37
N SER A 307 8.32 20.09 17.29
CA SER A 307 8.82 19.26 16.19
C SER A 307 10.03 18.39 16.55
N GLY A 308 10.43 18.37 17.82
CA GLY A 308 11.69 17.77 18.30
C GLY A 308 12.93 18.61 18.00
N ASN A 309 12.79 19.72 17.27
CA ASN A 309 13.86 20.69 17.06
C ASN A 309 13.73 21.83 18.09
N PRO A 310 14.69 21.98 19.04
CA PRO A 310 14.62 23.02 20.06
C PRO A 310 14.73 24.45 19.50
N TYR A 311 15.15 24.61 18.24
CA TYR A 311 15.30 25.91 17.57
C TYR A 311 14.06 26.33 16.75
N MET A 312 13.01 25.51 16.73
CA MET A 312 11.77 25.86 16.04
C MET A 312 10.71 26.29 17.03
N GLU A 313 10.07 27.42 16.75
CA GLU A 313 8.88 27.87 17.47
C GLU A 313 7.82 26.75 17.49
N PRO A 314 7.20 26.48 18.65
CA PRO A 314 6.09 25.54 18.75
C PRO A 314 4.98 25.95 17.79
N LYS A 315 4.42 24.98 17.09
CA LYS A 315 3.27 25.21 16.22
C LYS A 315 2.02 24.70 16.91
N PHE A 316 0.91 25.39 16.73
CA PHE A 316 -0.39 24.87 17.13
C PHE A 316 -0.80 23.74 16.19
N TYR A 317 -1.18 22.61 16.78
CA TYR A 317 -1.68 21.44 16.06
C TYR A 317 -2.91 20.89 16.78
N ASN A 318 -3.92 20.49 16.02
CA ASN A 318 -4.98 19.64 16.53
C ASN A 318 -4.44 18.22 16.78
N MET A 319 -4.23 17.89 18.05
CA MET A 319 -3.63 16.63 18.49
C MET A 319 -4.65 15.49 18.59
N SER A 320 -5.92 15.72 18.22
CA SER A 320 -6.99 14.74 18.40
C SER A 320 -6.76 13.41 17.68
N ILE A 321 -6.07 13.41 16.53
CA ILE A 321 -5.72 12.17 15.84
C ILE A 321 -4.65 11.36 16.59
N MET A 322 -3.76 12.02 17.34
CA MET A 322 -2.77 11.33 18.18
C MET A 322 -3.44 10.69 19.40
N ASP A 323 -4.39 11.38 20.02
CA ASP A 323 -5.23 10.80 21.09
C ASP A 323 -6.02 9.60 20.57
N ARG A 324 -6.55 9.72 19.35
CA ARG A 324 -7.30 8.66 18.69
C ARG A 324 -6.42 7.46 18.38
N LYS A 325 -5.20 7.70 17.88
CA LYS A 325 -4.16 6.67 17.68
C LYS A 325 -3.94 5.89 18.97
N LEU A 326 -3.68 6.57 20.10
CA LEU A 326 -3.45 5.89 21.38
C LEU A 326 -4.65 5.01 21.78
N LYS A 327 -5.87 5.56 21.72
CA LYS A 327 -7.10 4.81 22.03
C LYS A 327 -7.29 3.56 21.15
N ILE A 328 -7.01 3.67 19.85
CA ILE A 328 -7.10 2.54 18.92
C ILE A 328 -6.09 1.46 19.30
N LYS A 329 -4.83 1.85 19.55
CA LYS A 329 -3.76 0.90 19.85
C LYS A 329 -3.97 0.19 21.18
N THR A 330 -4.37 0.91 22.22
CA THR A 330 -4.70 0.33 23.53
C THR A 330 -5.81 -0.70 23.39
N ARG A 331 -6.92 -0.35 22.74
CA ARG A 331 -8.04 -1.28 22.53
C ARG A 331 -7.65 -2.50 21.69
N ALA A 332 -6.84 -2.30 20.65
CA ALA A 332 -6.36 -3.40 19.82
C ALA A 332 -5.46 -4.35 20.60
N ALA A 333 -4.61 -3.82 21.50
CA ALA A 333 -3.75 -4.62 22.37
C ALA A 333 -4.59 -5.42 23.39
N GLU A 334 -5.54 -4.78 24.07
CA GLU A 334 -6.47 -5.45 24.99
C GLU A 334 -7.28 -6.56 24.30
N PHE A 335 -7.75 -6.30 23.07
CA PHE A 335 -8.43 -7.31 22.27
C PHE A 335 -7.51 -8.47 21.90
N LEU A 336 -6.26 -8.18 21.50
CA LEU A 336 -5.28 -9.21 21.14
C LEU A 336 -4.89 -10.08 22.34
N ASP A 337 -4.82 -9.49 23.54
CA ASP A 337 -4.57 -10.23 24.78
C ASP A 337 -5.77 -11.13 25.17
N GLY A 338 -6.97 -10.82 24.69
CA GLY A 338 -8.20 -11.55 24.97
C GLY A 338 -8.56 -12.66 23.97
N ILE A 339 -7.76 -12.88 22.92
CA ILE A 339 -8.03 -13.92 21.90
C ILE A 339 -6.94 -15.00 21.89
N THR A 340 -7.28 -16.20 21.43
CA THR A 340 -6.33 -17.32 21.32
C THR A 340 -5.45 -17.24 20.07
N GLU A 341 -4.39 -18.05 20.01
CA GLU A 341 -3.58 -18.20 18.78
C GLU A 341 -4.42 -18.67 17.58
N GLN A 342 -5.42 -19.53 17.84
CA GLN A 342 -6.33 -20.03 16.83
C GLN A 342 -7.25 -18.91 16.33
N ASP A 343 -7.80 -18.10 17.22
CA ASP A 343 -8.63 -16.94 16.86
C ASP A 343 -7.84 -15.93 16.03
N TYR A 344 -6.59 -15.64 16.41
CA TYR A 344 -5.70 -14.78 15.64
C TYR A 344 -5.43 -15.35 14.23
N SER A 345 -5.16 -16.66 14.14
CA SER A 345 -4.92 -17.32 12.85
C SER A 345 -6.17 -17.26 11.95
N THR A 346 -7.34 -17.52 12.53
CA THR A 346 -8.62 -17.40 11.84
C THR A 346 -8.88 -15.96 11.40
N LEU A 347 -8.56 -14.96 12.23
CA LEU A 347 -8.70 -13.56 11.89
C LEU A 347 -7.84 -13.17 10.66
N VAL A 348 -6.57 -13.59 10.65
CA VAL A 348 -5.65 -13.32 9.52
C VAL A 348 -6.07 -14.10 8.28
N ALA A 349 -6.56 -15.33 8.43
CA ALA A 349 -7.06 -16.14 7.32
C ALA A 349 -8.34 -15.57 6.72
N LYS A 350 -9.34 -15.19 7.54
CA LYS A 350 -10.59 -14.57 7.08
C LYS A 350 -10.36 -13.30 6.27
N ARG A 351 -9.38 -12.48 6.69
CA ARG A 351 -8.97 -11.29 5.94
C ARG A 351 -8.49 -11.65 4.53
N LYS A 352 -7.79 -12.77 4.36
CA LYS A 352 -7.25 -13.23 3.06
C LYS A 352 -8.27 -14.01 2.23
N SER A 353 -9.21 -14.70 2.86
CA SER A 353 -10.24 -15.46 2.13
C SER A 353 -11.28 -14.56 1.49
N LEU A 354 -11.38 -13.30 1.94
CA LEU A 354 -12.26 -12.27 1.39
C LEU A 354 -13.73 -12.72 1.33
N ASP A 355 -14.15 -13.54 2.28
CA ASP A 355 -15.51 -14.08 2.31
C ASP A 355 -16.54 -12.96 2.47
N LEU A 356 -17.23 -12.65 1.37
CA LEU A 356 -18.18 -11.53 1.27
C LEU A 356 -19.53 -11.86 1.93
N LEU A 357 -19.81 -13.12 2.26
CA LEU A 357 -21.12 -13.54 2.77
C LEU A 357 -21.33 -13.20 4.25
N ASP A 358 -20.27 -12.82 4.98
CA ASP A 358 -20.35 -12.41 6.39
C ASP A 358 -20.83 -10.95 6.57
N PHE A 359 -21.14 -10.21 5.50
CA PHE A 359 -21.55 -8.80 5.62
C PHE A 359 -23.02 -8.63 6.01
N LYS A 360 -23.23 -7.89 7.10
CA LYS A 360 -24.57 -7.52 7.59
C LYS A 360 -25.15 -6.40 6.73
N SER A 361 -26.45 -6.45 6.43
CA SER A 361 -27.14 -5.30 5.85
C SER A 361 -27.01 -4.10 6.79
N THR A 362 -26.83 -2.91 6.23
CA THR A 362 -26.89 -1.68 7.02
C THR A 362 -28.36 -1.43 7.33
N PRO A 363 -28.76 -1.24 8.59
CA PRO A 363 -30.14 -0.88 8.90
C PRO A 363 -30.48 0.42 8.15
N GLN A 364 -31.36 0.34 7.16
CA GLN A 364 -32.03 1.52 6.68
C GLN A 364 -33.07 1.87 7.73
N ARG A 365 -32.89 3.01 8.39
CA ARG A 365 -34.01 3.64 9.07
C ARG A 365 -34.98 4.00 7.96
N VAL A 366 -36.14 3.33 7.93
CA VAL A 366 -37.21 3.60 6.96
C VAL A 366 -37.50 5.10 7.05
N GLN A 367 -36.94 5.86 6.11
CA GLN A 367 -37.31 7.23 5.91
C GLN A 367 -38.57 7.15 5.07
N ASP A 368 -39.72 7.38 5.71
CA ASP A 368 -40.95 7.65 5.00
C ASP A 368 -40.70 8.89 4.12
N ASN A 369 -40.39 8.68 2.84
CA ASN A 369 -40.29 9.78 1.89
C ASN A 369 -40.93 9.42 0.55
N PRO A 370 -41.94 10.18 0.10
CA PRO A 370 -42.63 9.96 -1.16
C PRO A 370 -41.83 10.58 -2.32
N ASN A 371 -41.96 9.95 -3.48
CA ASN A 371 -41.53 10.40 -4.81
C ASN A 371 -40.07 10.19 -5.20
N THR A 372 -39.85 9.19 -6.05
CA THR A 372 -38.78 9.21 -7.07
C THR A 372 -39.29 8.57 -8.36
N SER A 373 -39.27 9.35 -9.45
CA SER A 373 -39.57 8.95 -10.82
C SER A 373 -38.28 8.64 -11.59
N ASP A 374 -38.39 7.64 -12.47
CA ASP A 374 -37.36 6.98 -13.28
C ASP A 374 -36.46 7.88 -14.14
N PHE A 375 -35.19 7.50 -14.25
CA PHE A 375 -34.30 7.82 -15.36
C PHE A 375 -33.66 6.53 -15.90
N LYS A 376 -33.77 6.31 -17.22
CA LYS A 376 -33.09 5.25 -17.98
C LYS A 376 -31.96 5.88 -18.78
N GLU A 377 -30.80 5.23 -18.83
CA GLU A 377 -29.71 5.58 -19.75
C GLU A 377 -29.17 4.33 -20.47
N GLN A 378 -28.86 4.50 -21.76
CA GLN A 378 -28.48 3.47 -22.74
C GLN A 378 -26.97 3.42 -22.97
N HIS A 379 -26.44 2.22 -23.21
CA HIS A 379 -25.05 1.91 -23.55
C HIS A 379 -24.73 2.03 -25.05
N ALA A 380 -23.47 2.35 -25.40
CA ALA A 380 -22.84 1.94 -26.67
C ALA A 380 -21.29 1.89 -26.66
N ASN A 381 -20.78 0.74 -27.13
CA ASN A 381 -19.59 0.41 -27.97
C ASN A 381 -18.12 0.58 -27.49
N GLU A 382 -17.39 -0.55 -27.53
CA GLU A 382 -15.92 -0.74 -27.36
C GLU A 382 -15.12 -0.62 -28.68
N PRO A 383 -13.83 -0.22 -28.63
CA PRO A 383 -12.88 -0.49 -29.71
C PRO A 383 -11.64 -1.34 -29.30
N GLU A 384 -11.30 -2.22 -30.24
CA GLU A 384 -10.01 -2.83 -30.66
C GLU A 384 -8.83 -3.10 -29.72
N LYS A 385 -8.34 -4.35 -29.80
CA LYS A 385 -7.20 -4.96 -29.10
C LYS A 385 -5.84 -4.47 -29.62
N SER A 386 -4.99 -3.98 -28.70
CA SER A 386 -3.53 -3.94 -28.90
C SER A 386 -2.86 -5.01 -28.02
N GLU A 387 -2.01 -5.85 -28.60
CA GLU A 387 -1.29 -6.90 -27.87
C GLU A 387 -0.32 -6.29 -26.86
N HIS A 388 -0.71 -6.30 -25.58
CA HIS A 388 0.14 -5.88 -24.47
C HIS A 388 1.08 -7.01 -24.06
N ARG A 389 2.39 -6.76 -24.15
CA ARG A 389 3.42 -7.64 -23.58
C ARG A 389 3.36 -7.55 -22.05
N GLN A 390 2.99 -8.64 -21.39
CA GLN A 390 3.15 -8.76 -19.94
C GLN A 390 4.64 -8.73 -19.58
N ALA A 391 5.04 -7.80 -18.70
CA ALA A 391 6.42 -7.70 -18.25
C ALA A 391 6.81 -8.97 -17.45
N PRO A 392 7.97 -9.60 -17.71
CA PRO A 392 8.45 -10.72 -16.92
C PRO A 392 8.60 -10.38 -15.44
N VAL A 393 8.36 -11.33 -14.53
CA VAL A 393 8.48 -11.16 -13.06
C VAL A 393 9.82 -10.54 -12.65
N ILE A 394 10.91 -10.91 -13.32
CA ILE A 394 12.25 -10.38 -13.03
C ILE A 394 12.39 -8.89 -13.36
N GLU A 395 11.70 -8.39 -14.40
CA GLU A 395 11.66 -6.97 -14.76
C GLU A 395 10.92 -6.18 -13.69
N LEU A 396 9.78 -6.69 -13.20
CA LEU A 396 9.01 -6.08 -12.12
C LEU A 396 9.84 -5.97 -10.83
N GLN A 397 10.55 -7.04 -10.47
CA GLN A 397 11.45 -7.04 -9.32
C GLN A 397 12.57 -6.00 -9.47
N PHE A 398 13.21 -5.94 -10.64
CA PHE A 398 14.24 -4.94 -10.92
C PHE A 398 13.71 -3.51 -10.75
N ASN A 399 12.56 -3.22 -11.37
CA ASN A 399 11.92 -1.90 -11.33
C ASN A 399 11.49 -1.51 -9.90
N ARG A 400 11.03 -2.46 -9.10
CA ARG A 400 10.71 -2.23 -7.68
C ARG A 400 11.92 -1.75 -6.89
N HIS A 401 13.06 -2.44 -7.00
CA HIS A 401 14.25 -2.04 -6.25
C HIS A 401 14.88 -0.75 -6.79
N LEU A 402 14.73 -0.50 -8.09
CA LEU A 402 15.09 0.78 -8.69
C LEU A 402 14.24 1.94 -8.13
N HIS A 403 12.95 1.70 -7.88
CA HIS A 403 12.08 2.67 -7.20
C HIS A 403 12.55 2.96 -5.77
N LEU A 404 12.91 1.95 -4.98
CA LEU A 404 13.45 2.14 -3.62
C LEU A 404 14.74 2.98 -3.63
N LEU A 405 15.61 2.77 -4.63
CA LEU A 405 16.80 3.59 -4.82
C LEU A 405 16.42 5.05 -5.16
N HIS A 406 15.37 5.24 -5.98
CA HIS A 406 14.85 6.56 -6.30
C HIS A 406 14.31 7.31 -5.06
N GLU A 407 13.56 6.62 -4.21
CA GLU A 407 13.06 7.20 -2.95
C GLU A 407 14.22 7.66 -2.05
N LYS A 408 15.28 6.85 -1.94
CA LYS A 408 16.48 7.22 -1.18
C LYS A 408 17.22 8.42 -1.77
N LYS A 409 17.33 8.48 -3.09
CA LYS A 409 17.85 9.65 -3.80
C LYS A 409 17.04 10.90 -3.44
N ASN A 410 15.71 10.82 -3.44
CA ASN A 410 14.84 11.95 -3.08
C ASN A 410 14.96 12.34 -1.60
N GLU A 411 15.16 11.38 -0.70
CA GLU A 411 15.47 11.63 0.71
C GLU A 411 16.76 12.47 0.86
N PHE A 412 17.81 12.14 0.11
CA PHE A 412 19.06 12.91 0.12
C PHE A 412 18.87 14.32 -0.43
N GLN A 413 18.16 14.49 -1.54
CA GLN A 413 17.80 15.80 -2.08
C GLN A 413 17.05 16.64 -1.04
N PHE A 414 16.08 16.03 -0.35
CA PHE A 414 15.32 16.72 0.68
C PHE A 414 16.21 17.20 1.84
N LYS A 415 17.19 16.39 2.27
CA LYS A 415 18.15 16.79 3.31
C LYS A 415 19.10 17.89 2.83
N LEU A 416 19.54 17.83 1.58
CA LEU A 416 20.33 18.89 0.95
C LEU A 416 19.57 20.22 0.94
N ASN A 417 18.30 20.20 0.55
CA ASN A 417 17.44 21.40 0.54
C ASN A 417 17.24 21.99 1.95
N LYS A 418 17.47 21.20 3.01
CA LYS A 418 17.49 21.64 4.42
C LYS A 418 18.85 22.15 4.89
N GLY A 419 19.82 22.36 3.99
CA GLY A 419 21.17 22.81 4.31
C GLY A 419 22.11 21.72 4.81
N GLN A 420 21.72 20.44 4.76
CA GLN A 420 22.59 19.33 5.18
C GLN A 420 23.54 18.93 4.04
N THR A 421 24.54 19.77 3.79
CA THR A 421 25.47 19.67 2.65
C THR A 421 26.25 18.35 2.56
N HIS A 422 26.46 17.66 3.68
CA HIS A 422 27.12 16.35 3.71
C HIS A 422 26.36 15.23 2.96
N TYR A 423 25.10 15.44 2.57
CA TYR A 423 24.36 14.51 1.71
C TYR A 423 24.62 14.69 0.20
N LYS A 424 25.45 15.66 -0.21
CA LYS A 424 25.66 16.00 -1.62
C LYS A 424 26.21 14.81 -2.40
N ASN A 425 27.28 14.23 -1.90
CA ASN A 425 27.95 13.12 -2.57
C ASN A 425 27.04 11.89 -2.66
N ALA A 426 26.24 11.62 -1.62
CA ALA A 426 25.27 10.53 -1.61
C ALA A 426 24.13 10.74 -2.61
N PHE A 427 23.62 11.97 -2.73
CA PHE A 427 22.63 12.33 -3.74
C PHE A 427 23.20 12.15 -5.16
N ASP A 428 24.41 12.66 -5.41
CA ASP A 428 25.08 12.56 -6.70
C ASP A 428 25.30 11.08 -7.07
N ALA A 429 25.84 10.28 -6.15
CA ALA A 429 26.08 8.85 -6.35
C ALA A 429 24.77 8.05 -6.57
N ALA A 430 23.72 8.34 -5.79
CA ALA A 430 22.43 7.67 -5.95
C ALA A 430 21.75 8.05 -7.27
N SER A 431 21.92 9.30 -7.71
CA SER A 431 21.40 9.80 -8.98
C SER A 431 22.04 9.09 -10.17
N VAL A 432 23.37 9.01 -10.19
CA VAL A 432 24.14 8.31 -11.23
C VAL A 432 23.81 6.82 -11.25
N LEU A 433 23.78 6.16 -10.07
CA LEU A 433 23.45 4.75 -9.98
C LEU A 433 22.04 4.48 -10.53
N HIS A 434 21.05 5.25 -10.09
CA HIS A 434 19.67 5.10 -10.55
C HIS A 434 19.53 5.31 -12.07
N SER A 435 20.15 6.36 -12.64
CA SER A 435 20.04 6.63 -14.08
C SER A 435 20.66 5.52 -14.92
N GLU A 436 21.84 5.02 -14.53
CA GLU A 436 22.53 3.95 -15.26
C GLU A 436 21.78 2.63 -15.18
N LEU A 437 21.30 2.24 -13.99
CA LEU A 437 20.51 1.01 -13.82
C LEU A 437 19.19 1.09 -14.60
N LYS A 438 18.49 2.23 -14.56
CA LYS A 438 17.25 2.45 -15.33
C LYS A 438 17.50 2.32 -16.84
N ARG A 439 18.58 2.95 -17.33
CA ARG A 439 18.97 2.94 -18.74
C ARG A 439 19.29 1.52 -19.19
N ALA A 440 20.15 0.82 -18.45
CA ALA A 440 20.56 -0.54 -18.77
C ALA A 440 19.37 -1.51 -18.73
N GLY A 441 18.53 -1.43 -17.68
CA GLY A 441 17.34 -2.28 -17.54
C GLY A 441 16.37 -2.09 -18.70
N LYS A 442 16.09 -0.84 -19.11
CA LYS A 442 15.21 -0.55 -20.25
C LYS A 442 15.67 -1.24 -21.54
N VAL A 443 16.97 -1.21 -21.84
CA VAL A 443 17.53 -1.82 -23.05
C VAL A 443 17.39 -3.35 -22.99
N TYR A 444 17.77 -3.95 -21.86
CA TYR A 444 17.73 -5.40 -21.70
C TYR A 444 16.30 -5.96 -21.68
N PHE A 445 15.40 -5.40 -20.88
CA PHE A 445 14.04 -5.94 -20.77
C PHE A 445 13.21 -5.69 -22.03
N ALA A 446 13.50 -4.64 -22.81
CA ALA A 446 12.89 -4.45 -24.12
C ALA A 446 13.25 -5.59 -25.10
N ASN A 447 14.51 -6.05 -25.10
CA ASN A 447 14.98 -7.12 -25.97
C ASN A 447 15.95 -8.05 -25.23
N PRO A 448 15.46 -9.06 -24.48
CA PRO A 448 16.29 -9.86 -23.58
C PRO A 448 17.12 -10.90 -24.36
N THR A 449 18.22 -10.47 -24.97
CA THR A 449 19.23 -11.32 -25.64
C THR A 449 20.46 -11.52 -24.76
N GLN A 450 21.32 -12.49 -25.13
CA GLN A 450 22.57 -12.75 -24.42
C GLN A 450 23.50 -11.54 -24.40
N ASP A 451 23.67 -10.91 -25.57
CA ASP A 451 24.53 -9.73 -25.71
C ASP A 451 23.97 -8.55 -24.91
N ASN A 452 22.65 -8.35 -24.95
CA ASN A 452 22.00 -7.33 -24.13
C ASN A 452 22.10 -7.62 -22.64
N TYR A 453 22.07 -8.90 -22.22
CA TYR A 453 22.31 -9.28 -20.82
C TYR A 453 23.76 -9.01 -20.39
N ILE A 454 24.75 -9.40 -21.21
CA ILE A 454 26.17 -9.17 -20.92
C ILE A 454 26.40 -7.66 -20.76
N GLU A 455 25.87 -6.86 -21.66
CA GLU A 455 25.98 -5.41 -21.61
C GLU A 455 25.23 -4.81 -20.41
N PHE A 456 24.00 -5.27 -20.14
CA PHE A 456 23.23 -4.88 -18.96
C PHE A 456 23.99 -5.15 -17.66
N LYS A 457 24.49 -6.38 -17.49
CA LYS A 457 25.27 -6.78 -16.32
C LYS A 457 26.52 -5.94 -16.19
N ARG A 458 27.27 -5.74 -17.28
CA ARG A 458 28.50 -4.95 -17.31
C ARG A 458 28.25 -3.50 -16.87
N ILE A 459 27.20 -2.86 -17.39
CA ILE A 459 26.82 -1.48 -17.00
C ILE A 459 26.43 -1.45 -15.52
N CYS A 460 25.58 -2.39 -15.08
CA CYS A 460 25.14 -2.42 -13.69
C CYS A 460 26.29 -2.64 -12.71
N ASP A 461 27.16 -3.63 -12.97
CA ASP A 461 28.32 -3.93 -12.12
C ASP A 461 29.28 -2.74 -12.05
N LYS A 462 29.57 -2.10 -13.19
CA LYS A 462 30.42 -0.90 -13.25
C LYS A 462 29.82 0.24 -12.42
N SER A 463 28.52 0.50 -12.59
CA SER A 463 27.85 1.60 -11.89
C SER A 463 27.71 1.34 -10.39
N ILE A 464 27.35 0.11 -10.00
CA ILE A 464 27.30 -0.29 -8.58
C ILE A 464 28.68 -0.15 -7.95
N THR A 465 29.72 -0.69 -8.58
CA THR A 465 31.10 -0.63 -8.04
C THR A 465 31.57 0.81 -7.86
N ALA A 466 31.30 1.69 -8.83
CA ALA A 466 31.74 3.09 -8.78
C ALA A 466 31.02 3.89 -7.68
N ASN A 467 29.73 3.67 -7.45
CA ASN A 467 28.92 4.48 -6.54
C ASN A 467 28.79 3.88 -5.12
N ARG A 468 29.06 2.59 -4.95
CA ARG A 468 28.90 1.86 -3.69
C ARG A 468 29.67 2.47 -2.50
N PRO A 469 30.95 2.87 -2.62
CA PRO A 469 31.72 3.39 -1.47
C PRO A 469 31.08 4.61 -0.80
N GLU A 470 30.40 5.46 -1.58
CA GLU A 470 29.69 6.61 -1.02
C GLU A 470 28.33 6.19 -0.43
N LEU A 471 27.59 5.35 -1.14
CA LEU A 471 26.25 4.92 -0.72
C LEU A 471 26.25 4.07 0.56
N GLU A 472 27.31 3.30 0.81
CA GLU A 472 27.45 2.48 2.03
C GLU A 472 27.62 3.30 3.31
N LYS A 473 28.01 4.57 3.21
CA LYS A 473 28.09 5.48 4.36
C LYS A 473 26.71 5.79 4.96
N HIS A 474 25.63 5.45 4.26
CA HIS A 474 24.26 5.78 4.66
C HIS A 474 23.43 4.52 4.96
N ARG A 475 22.75 4.52 6.12
CA ARG A 475 21.96 3.38 6.61
C ARG A 475 20.86 2.95 5.63
N GLY A 476 20.81 1.66 5.34
CA GLY A 476 19.74 1.01 4.56
C GLY A 476 20.00 0.93 3.05
N LEU A 477 21.01 1.61 2.50
CA LEU A 477 21.32 1.54 1.06
C LEU A 477 22.00 0.24 0.66
N LEU A 478 22.83 -0.33 1.52
CA LEU A 478 23.49 -1.62 1.26
C LEU A 478 22.47 -2.72 0.93
N THR A 479 21.34 -2.76 1.65
CA THR A 479 20.27 -3.73 1.41
C THR A 479 19.63 -3.53 0.03
N ILE A 480 19.39 -2.28 -0.38
CA ILE A 480 18.82 -1.98 -1.69
C ILE A 480 19.79 -2.42 -2.80
N ILE A 481 21.08 -2.09 -2.67
CA ILE A 481 22.12 -2.46 -3.64
C ILE A 481 22.24 -3.98 -3.75
N LEU A 482 22.32 -4.72 -2.63
CA LEU A 482 22.42 -6.18 -2.63
C LEU A 482 21.22 -6.85 -3.31
N ASN A 483 20.01 -6.33 -3.12
CA ASN A 483 18.82 -6.85 -3.78
C ASN A 483 18.86 -6.62 -5.30
N ILE A 484 19.32 -5.44 -5.75
CA ILE A 484 19.51 -5.14 -7.17
C ILE A 484 20.57 -6.08 -7.77
N THR A 485 21.70 -6.28 -7.08
CA THR A 485 22.75 -7.21 -7.53
C THR A 485 22.23 -8.64 -7.65
N ALA A 486 21.44 -9.11 -6.68
CA ALA A 486 20.83 -10.44 -6.74
C ALA A 486 19.92 -10.58 -7.98
N ILE A 487 19.09 -9.58 -8.26
CA ILE A 487 18.21 -9.56 -9.43
C ILE A 487 19.00 -9.62 -10.73
N ILE A 488 20.07 -8.82 -10.86
CA ILE A 488 20.95 -8.84 -12.04
C ILE A 488 21.51 -10.24 -12.29
N LEU A 489 21.98 -10.92 -11.23
CA LEU A 489 22.51 -12.29 -11.35
C LEU A 489 21.42 -13.29 -11.76
N THR A 490 20.22 -13.19 -11.18
CA THR A 490 19.10 -14.09 -11.50
C THR A 490 18.53 -13.86 -12.90
N ALA A 491 18.57 -12.63 -13.43
CA ALA A 491 18.15 -12.32 -14.79
C ALA A 491 18.97 -13.12 -15.82
N GLY A 492 20.28 -13.32 -15.58
CA GLY A 492 21.13 -14.15 -16.43
C GLY A 492 20.79 -15.64 -16.40
N ILE A 493 20.35 -16.15 -15.26
CA ILE A 493 19.95 -17.55 -15.10
C ILE A 493 18.62 -17.80 -15.82
N GLY A 494 17.65 -16.88 -15.68
CA GLY A 494 16.35 -16.97 -16.35
C GLY A 494 16.49 -17.04 -17.88
N TYR A 495 17.42 -16.25 -18.44
CA TYR A 495 17.74 -16.32 -19.87
C TYR A 495 18.35 -17.67 -20.29
N GLY A 496 19.28 -18.21 -19.51
CA GLY A 496 19.92 -19.50 -19.79
C GLY A 496 18.92 -20.67 -19.81
N ILE A 497 17.90 -20.64 -18.96
CA ILE A 497 16.82 -21.65 -18.93
C ILE A 497 15.90 -21.51 -20.15
N ALA A 498 15.51 -20.27 -20.52
CA ALA A 498 14.64 -20.01 -21.67
C ALA A 498 15.28 -20.44 -23.00
N LEU A 499 16.59 -20.18 -23.19
CA LEU A 499 17.33 -20.70 -24.35
C LEU A 499 17.49 -22.23 -24.32
N GLY A 500 17.72 -22.80 -23.14
CA GLY A 500 17.86 -24.26 -22.98
C GLY A 500 16.61 -25.02 -23.41
N ILE A 501 15.42 -24.50 -23.12
CA ILE A 501 14.14 -25.09 -23.54
C ILE A 501 13.93 -24.93 -25.06
N GLY A 502 14.24 -23.76 -25.63
CA GLY A 502 14.13 -23.51 -27.07
C GLY A 502 15.10 -24.34 -27.92
N MET A 503 16.30 -24.64 -27.40
CA MET A 503 17.31 -25.46 -28.10
C MET A 503 17.11 -26.97 -27.89
N MET A 504 16.55 -27.42 -26.76
CA MET A 504 16.18 -28.84 -26.57
C MET A 504 15.12 -29.30 -27.56
N LEU A 505 14.25 -28.39 -28.02
CA LEU A 505 13.25 -28.66 -29.05
C LEU A 505 13.83 -28.70 -30.48
N ASN A 506 15.05 -28.19 -30.68
CA ASN A 506 15.73 -28.09 -31.99
C ASN A 506 16.95 -29.01 -32.14
N GLY A 507 17.10 -30.02 -31.28
CA GLY A 507 17.90 -31.23 -31.56
C GLY A 507 19.43 -31.16 -31.38
N ASN A 508 20.02 -30.03 -31.00
CA ASN A 508 21.47 -29.94 -30.76
C ASN A 508 21.81 -29.82 -29.27
N LYS A 509 22.56 -30.80 -28.75
CA LYS A 509 23.07 -30.81 -27.37
C LYS A 509 24.18 -29.78 -27.20
N PHE A 510 24.05 -28.89 -26.23
CA PHE A 510 25.16 -28.02 -25.80
C PHE A 510 25.74 -28.46 -24.44
N SER A 511 27.06 -28.54 -24.42
CA SER A 511 27.92 -28.82 -23.27
C SER A 511 28.68 -27.55 -22.88
N PHE A 512 28.02 -26.49 -22.41
CA PHE A 512 28.73 -25.26 -21.99
C PHE A 512 27.94 -24.42 -20.99
N PHE A 513 27.78 -24.86 -19.73
CA PHE A 513 27.55 -23.89 -18.64
C PHE A 513 28.15 -24.39 -17.32
N SER A 514 29.46 -24.19 -17.19
CA SER A 514 30.09 -23.88 -15.91
C SER A 514 30.44 -22.39 -15.93
N THR A 515 29.44 -21.50 -15.79
CA THR A 515 29.74 -20.06 -15.78
C THR A 515 30.58 -19.73 -14.54
N ASP A 516 31.49 -18.78 -14.71
CA ASP A 516 32.36 -18.27 -13.64
C ASP A 516 31.54 -17.77 -12.42
N SER A 517 30.28 -17.38 -12.64
CA SER A 517 29.30 -17.05 -11.59
C SER A 517 28.87 -18.25 -10.75
N VAL A 518 28.63 -19.43 -11.35
CA VAL A 518 28.32 -20.68 -10.61
C VAL A 518 29.54 -21.13 -9.83
N LYS A 519 30.74 -21.01 -10.42
CA LYS A 519 32.00 -21.29 -9.71
C LYS A 519 32.23 -20.33 -8.53
N LYS A 520 31.89 -19.04 -8.67
CA LYS A 520 31.99 -18.04 -7.59
C LYS A 520 30.95 -18.25 -6.49
N ILE A 521 29.72 -18.66 -6.84
CA ILE A 521 28.70 -19.04 -5.86
C ILE A 521 29.15 -20.28 -5.06
N ASN A 522 29.66 -21.31 -5.74
CA ASN A 522 30.17 -22.52 -5.10
C ASN A 522 31.45 -22.25 -4.28
N ALA A 523 32.31 -21.34 -4.71
CA ALA A 523 33.50 -20.92 -3.94
C ALA A 523 33.12 -20.14 -2.68
N ILE A 524 32.05 -19.34 -2.72
CA ILE A 524 31.48 -18.69 -1.53
C ILE A 524 30.90 -19.76 -0.58
N GLU A 525 30.23 -20.80 -1.09
CA GLU A 525 29.78 -21.95 -0.28
C GLU A 525 30.96 -22.68 0.39
N ASP A 526 32.05 -22.95 -0.32
CA ASP A 526 33.22 -23.67 0.21
C ASP A 526 33.94 -22.88 1.31
N VAL A 527 34.10 -21.56 1.15
CA VAL A 527 34.67 -20.69 2.19
C VAL A 527 33.78 -20.66 3.43
N ILE A 528 32.45 -20.72 3.25
CA ILE A 528 31.48 -20.77 4.35
C ILE A 528 31.50 -22.13 5.06
N MET A 529 31.62 -23.24 4.33
CA MET A 529 31.74 -24.58 4.92
C MET A 529 33.00 -24.70 5.78
N LYS A 530 34.14 -24.20 5.29
CA LYS A 530 35.42 -24.23 6.04
C LYS A 530 35.45 -23.27 7.23
N ALA A 531 34.64 -22.21 7.23
CA ALA A 531 34.51 -21.27 8.35
C ALA A 531 33.54 -21.74 9.44
N THR A 532 32.90 -22.91 9.27
CA THR A 532 32.04 -23.50 10.29
C THR A 532 32.87 -24.37 11.23
N PRO A 533 32.99 -24.07 12.53
CA PRO A 533 33.80 -24.89 13.43
C PRO A 533 33.18 -26.28 13.57
N ASN A 534 33.98 -27.32 13.29
CA ASN A 534 33.66 -28.70 13.63
C ASN A 534 33.51 -28.78 15.15
N THR A 535 32.27 -28.77 15.66
CA THR A 535 31.99 -29.16 17.03
C THR A 535 32.29 -30.65 17.14
N VAL A 536 33.50 -30.96 17.59
CA VAL A 536 33.89 -32.29 18.04
C VAL A 536 32.95 -32.69 19.17
N SER A 537 32.24 -33.81 18.99
CA SER A 537 31.57 -34.48 20.09
C SER A 537 32.62 -34.96 21.08
N ALA A 538 32.65 -34.39 22.27
CA ALA A 538 33.26 -35.04 23.43
C ALA A 538 32.16 -35.82 24.17
N ALA A 539 32.53 -37.03 24.56
CA ALA A 539 31.75 -38.02 25.29
C ALA A 539 31.31 -37.53 26.68
#